data_AF-A0A1R4KHF8-F1
#
_entry.id   AF-A0A1R4KHF8-F1
#
_cell.length_a   1.000
_cell.length_b   1.000
_cell.length_c   1.000
_cell.angle_alpha   90.00
_cell.angle_beta   90.00
_cell.angle_gamma   90.00
#
_symmetry.space_group_name_H-M   'P 1'
#
loop_
_entity.id
_entity.type
_entity.pdbx_description
1 polymer ?
#
loop_
_entity_poly.entity_id
_entity_poly.type
_entity_poly.pdbx_seq_one_letter_code
_entity_poly.pdbx_strand_id
1 'polypeptide(L)'
;MQRKYLFSIAVSTALLSACTTMNSTATSNSAATSTKLDVSGLSDAQKIDAYSNQLIKDQNTKYATFTNLQVVRDYRMASAQAPNPYGIYAVDGVPVKKFSNSFFGNSGWYLHAAKMATAAVKIPAGEHVVELGQINIWNDSSITLPKINYQADTNYIAVFEGSKGNRSIAIYTYDQDDRFSRMDRDSIVLKDKIISQKID
;
A
#
# COMPACT_ATOMS: atom_id res chain seq x y z
N MET A 1 -46.75 4.76 63.68
CA MET A 1 -46.76 6.16 63.19
C MET A 1 -45.30 6.52 62.92
N GLN A 2 -44.80 6.93 61.76
CA GLN A 2 -45.35 7.67 60.62
C GLN A 2 -45.05 6.97 59.27
N ARG A 3 -45.95 7.20 58.30
CA ARG A 3 -45.77 6.96 56.84
C ARG A 3 -45.02 8.14 56.20
N LYS A 4 -44.72 8.00 54.89
CA LYS A 4 -44.66 9.00 53.77
C LYS A 4 -43.32 8.90 53.01
N TYR A 5 -43.17 8.91 51.68
CA TYR A 5 -43.99 8.72 50.48
C TYR A 5 -42.98 8.46 49.32
N LEU A 6 -43.43 7.78 48.26
CA LEU A 6 -42.74 7.55 46.98
C LEU A 6 -42.38 8.86 46.25
N PHE A 7 -41.30 8.82 45.45
CA PHE A 7 -41.31 9.44 44.12
C PHE A 7 -40.60 8.56 43.10
N SER A 8 -41.40 8.08 42.15
CA SER A 8 -40.99 7.46 40.89
C SER A 8 -40.50 8.55 39.94
N ILE A 9 -39.40 8.30 39.22
CA ILE A 9 -39.16 8.96 37.92
C ILE A 9 -38.89 7.85 36.91
N ALA A 10 -39.93 7.56 36.13
CA ALA A 10 -39.80 6.96 34.81
C ALA A 10 -39.57 8.12 33.82
N VAL A 11 -38.51 8.05 33.02
CA VAL A 11 -38.43 8.77 31.75
C VAL A 11 -38.24 7.72 30.67
N SER A 12 -39.31 7.51 29.94
CA SER A 12 -39.39 6.73 28.72
C SER A 12 -38.99 7.59 27.50
N THR A 13 -38.62 6.88 26.43
CA THR A 13 -38.55 7.30 25.00
C THR A 13 -37.37 8.20 24.59
N ALA A 14 -36.69 7.98 23.47
CA ALA A 14 -37.15 7.40 22.22
C ALA A 14 -36.07 6.62 21.43
N LEU A 15 -36.56 5.59 20.73
CA LEU A 15 -36.21 5.08 19.40
C LEU A 15 -35.01 5.72 18.68
N LEU A 16 -34.11 4.89 18.15
CA LEU A 16 -33.75 4.92 16.74
C LEU A 16 -32.99 3.64 16.32
N SER A 17 -33.72 2.87 15.51
CA SER A 17 -33.28 2.11 14.33
C SER A 17 -32.27 0.98 14.47
N ALA A 18 -32.81 -0.19 14.15
CA ALA A 18 -32.12 -1.40 13.71
C ALA A 18 -30.86 -1.10 12.87
N CYS A 19 -29.72 -1.63 13.31
CA CYS A 19 -28.64 -1.94 12.38
C CYS A 19 -29.08 -3.16 11.58
N THR A 20 -29.61 -2.90 10.39
CA THR A 20 -29.76 -3.90 9.35
C THR A 20 -28.39 -4.51 9.08
N THR A 21 -28.23 -5.79 9.41
CA THR A 21 -27.21 -6.64 8.81
C THR A 21 -27.39 -6.59 7.29
N MET A 22 -26.54 -5.82 6.61
CA MET A 22 -26.36 -5.93 5.18
C MET A 22 -25.76 -7.30 4.87
N ASN A 23 -26.62 -8.29 4.67
CA ASN A 23 -26.30 -9.42 3.80
C ASN A 23 -26.27 -8.87 2.37
N SER A 24 -25.13 -8.33 1.94
CA SER A 24 -24.85 -8.22 0.52
C SER A 24 -24.38 -9.60 0.04
N THR A 25 -25.36 -10.45 -0.27
CA THR A 25 -25.16 -11.58 -1.18
C THR A 25 -24.93 -11.00 -2.58
N ALA A 26 -23.74 -10.49 -2.83
CA ALA A 26 -23.30 -10.15 -4.17
C ALA A 26 -22.73 -11.43 -4.80
N THR A 27 -23.63 -12.30 -5.26
CA THR A 27 -23.28 -13.23 -6.33
C THR A 27 -23.22 -12.41 -7.62
N SER A 28 -22.10 -11.73 -7.84
CA SER A 28 -21.72 -11.25 -9.16
C SER A 28 -20.53 -12.07 -9.63
N ASN A 29 -20.83 -13.17 -10.33
CA ASN A 29 -19.92 -13.70 -11.33
C ASN A 29 -19.80 -12.67 -12.45
N SER A 30 -19.02 -11.62 -12.20
CA SER A 30 -18.45 -10.79 -13.24
C SER A 30 -16.96 -10.92 -13.03
N ALA A 31 -16.32 -11.78 -13.83
CA ALA A 31 -14.87 -11.84 -13.91
C ALA A 31 -14.39 -10.47 -14.39
N ALA A 32 -14.16 -9.56 -13.45
CA ALA A 32 -13.71 -8.22 -13.74
C ALA A 32 -12.26 -8.32 -14.24
N THR A 33 -12.13 -8.36 -15.56
CA THR A 33 -10.93 -8.08 -16.37
C THR A 33 -10.41 -6.65 -16.19
N SER A 34 -10.77 -5.99 -15.09
CA SER A 34 -10.19 -4.70 -14.73
C SER A 34 -8.75 -4.92 -14.28
N THR A 35 -7.84 -4.30 -15.03
CA THR A 35 -6.42 -4.13 -14.68
C THR A 35 -6.22 -3.14 -13.52
N LYS A 36 -7.29 -2.45 -13.11
CA LYS A 36 -7.30 -1.45 -12.03
C LYS A 36 -7.99 -1.99 -10.78
N LEU A 37 -7.51 -1.53 -9.63
CA LEU A 37 -8.14 -1.76 -8.32
C LEU A 37 -9.41 -0.92 -8.21
N ASP A 38 -10.53 -1.55 -7.87
CA ASP A 38 -11.78 -0.85 -7.60
C ASP A 38 -11.75 -0.26 -6.19
N VAL A 39 -11.73 1.07 -6.13
CA VAL A 39 -11.68 1.87 -4.90
C VAL A 39 -12.63 3.05 -4.98
N SER A 40 -13.69 2.92 -5.79
CA SER A 40 -14.70 3.95 -5.95
C SER A 40 -15.36 4.27 -4.59
N GLY A 41 -15.56 5.56 -4.30
CA GLY A 41 -16.15 6.01 -3.04
C GLY A 41 -15.24 5.96 -1.80
N LEU A 42 -14.00 5.45 -1.90
CA LEU A 42 -13.04 5.44 -0.80
C LEU A 42 -12.30 6.79 -0.66
N SER A 43 -11.97 7.15 0.58
CA SER A 43 -11.01 8.23 0.87
C SER A 43 -9.59 7.85 0.44
N ASP A 44 -8.69 8.82 0.31
CA ASP A 44 -7.32 8.54 -0.14
C ASP A 44 -6.55 7.60 0.78
N ALA A 45 -6.75 7.68 2.10
CA ALA A 45 -6.16 6.74 3.05
C ALA A 45 -6.70 5.32 2.82
N GLN A 46 -8.02 5.17 2.67
CA GLN A 46 -8.66 3.89 2.41
C GLN A 46 -8.23 3.28 1.06
N LYS A 47 -7.96 4.10 0.04
CA LYS A 47 -7.41 3.62 -1.24
C LYS A 47 -6.01 3.02 -1.06
N ILE A 48 -5.15 3.68 -0.29
CA ILE A 48 -3.80 3.20 0.00
C ILE A 48 -3.84 1.93 0.86
N ASP A 49 -4.76 1.85 1.82
CA ASP A 49 -4.99 0.63 2.60
C ASP A 49 -5.47 -0.50 1.69
N ALA A 50 -6.47 -0.26 0.84
CA ALA A 50 -6.95 -1.26 -0.11
C ALA A 50 -5.81 -1.73 -1.03
N TYR A 51 -4.99 -0.81 -1.54
CA TYR A 51 -3.82 -1.13 -2.35
C TYR A 51 -2.79 -1.99 -1.60
N SER A 52 -2.53 -1.65 -0.35
CA SER A 52 -1.52 -2.31 0.48
C SER A 52 -1.93 -3.71 0.92
N ASN A 53 -3.23 -4.00 1.01
CA ASN A 53 -3.75 -5.28 1.51
C ASN A 53 -4.12 -6.29 0.40
N GLN A 54 -3.91 -5.99 -0.89
CA GLN A 54 -4.41 -6.81 -2.02
C GLN A 54 -4.00 -8.29 -2.00
N LEU A 55 -2.85 -8.61 -1.40
CA LEU A 55 -2.30 -9.96 -1.36
C LEU A 55 -2.70 -10.73 -0.11
N ILE A 56 -3.39 -10.08 0.83
CA ILE A 56 -3.83 -10.66 2.11
C ILE A 56 -5.27 -11.13 1.96
N LYS A 57 -5.46 -12.45 2.06
CA LYS A 57 -6.78 -13.07 1.88
C LYS A 57 -7.55 -13.20 3.20
N ASP A 58 -6.84 -13.41 4.31
CA ASP A 58 -7.42 -13.63 5.63
C ASP A 58 -6.81 -12.67 6.66
N GLN A 59 -7.60 -12.28 7.67
CA GLN A 59 -7.14 -11.38 8.74
C GLN A 59 -5.99 -11.97 9.58
N ASN A 60 -5.86 -13.29 9.61
CA ASN A 60 -4.84 -14.01 10.38
C ASN A 60 -3.57 -14.31 9.57
N THR A 61 -3.51 -13.95 8.28
CA THR A 61 -2.32 -14.15 7.47
C THR A 61 -1.19 -13.29 8.03
N LYS A 62 -0.12 -13.93 8.53
CA LYS A 62 1.11 -13.23 8.88
C LYS A 62 1.75 -12.66 7.63
N TYR A 63 2.27 -11.44 7.71
CA TYR A 63 2.81 -10.74 6.55
C TYR A 63 4.07 -9.96 6.90
N ALA A 64 4.92 -9.75 5.90
CA ALA A 64 5.90 -8.68 5.85
C ALA A 64 5.29 -7.46 5.16
N THR A 65 5.93 -6.30 5.28
CA THR A 65 5.65 -5.17 4.38
C THR A 65 6.79 -4.97 3.39
N PHE A 66 6.44 -4.56 2.18
CA PHE A 66 7.41 -4.21 1.15
C PHE A 66 7.06 -2.86 0.56
N THR A 67 8.07 -2.00 0.47
CA THR A 67 7.98 -0.66 -0.10
C THR A 67 9.07 -0.46 -1.13
N ASN A 68 8.85 0.44 -2.08
CA ASN A 68 9.86 0.82 -3.04
C ASN A 68 10.06 2.32 -3.03
N LEU A 69 11.19 2.77 -2.48
CA LEU A 69 11.58 4.18 -2.50
C LEU A 69 12.55 4.43 -3.65
N GLN A 70 12.14 4.10 -4.86
CA GLN A 70 12.87 4.49 -6.05
C GLN A 70 12.53 5.94 -6.39
N VAL A 71 13.49 6.83 -6.11
CA VAL A 71 13.57 8.17 -6.68
C VAL A 71 12.38 9.08 -6.35
N VAL A 72 11.92 9.11 -5.10
CA VAL A 72 11.27 10.33 -4.60
C VAL A 72 12.38 11.34 -4.30
N ARG A 73 13.00 11.90 -5.37
CA ARG A 73 13.61 13.22 -5.22
C ARG A 73 12.47 14.13 -4.83
N ASP A 74 12.69 14.94 -3.78
CA ASP A 74 11.77 15.94 -3.24
C ASP A 74 10.54 16.14 -4.15
N TYR A 75 9.41 15.50 -3.81
CA TYR A 75 8.22 15.48 -4.67
C TYR A 75 7.71 16.88 -5.00
N ARG A 76 8.18 17.90 -4.25
CA ARG A 76 7.97 19.33 -4.46
C ARG A 76 8.71 19.89 -5.70
N MET A 77 9.71 19.17 -6.23
CA MET A 77 10.52 19.53 -7.41
C MET A 77 10.17 18.73 -8.68
N ALA A 78 9.13 17.88 -8.64
CA ALA A 78 8.80 16.99 -9.75
C ALA A 78 8.28 17.77 -10.98
N SER A 79 9.05 17.76 -12.07
CA SER A 79 8.60 18.18 -13.40
C SER A 79 8.06 16.98 -14.19
N ALA A 80 7.47 17.23 -15.37
CA ALA A 80 7.09 16.16 -16.31
C ALA A 80 8.28 15.28 -16.77
N GLN A 81 9.52 15.64 -16.44
CA GLN A 81 10.73 14.86 -16.74
C GLN A 81 11.24 14.04 -15.54
N ALA A 82 10.57 14.08 -14.39
CA ALA A 82 10.93 13.23 -13.26
C ALA A 82 10.71 11.75 -13.62
N PRO A 83 11.68 10.86 -13.32
CA PRO A 83 11.52 9.44 -13.61
C PRO A 83 10.32 8.87 -12.86
N ASN A 84 9.50 8.05 -13.53
CA ASN A 84 8.33 7.44 -12.92
C ASN A 84 8.72 6.62 -11.68
N PRO A 85 8.03 6.81 -10.54
CA PRO A 85 8.21 5.95 -9.38
C PRO A 85 7.94 4.48 -9.73
N TYR A 86 8.77 3.58 -9.21
CA TYR A 86 8.55 2.15 -9.31
C TYR A 86 7.76 1.67 -8.10
N GLY A 87 6.75 0.84 -8.33
CA GLY A 87 5.98 0.16 -7.29
C GLY A 87 6.07 -1.35 -7.46
N ILE A 88 5.32 -2.06 -6.64
CA ILE A 88 5.13 -3.50 -6.82
C ILE A 88 4.17 -3.71 -7.99
N TYR A 89 4.64 -4.47 -8.99
CA TYR A 89 3.86 -4.90 -10.14
C TYR A 89 3.13 -6.22 -9.84
N ALA A 90 3.85 -7.22 -9.34
CA ALA A 90 3.31 -8.53 -9.04
C ALA A 90 4.09 -9.21 -7.90
N VAL A 91 3.43 -10.16 -7.25
CA VAL A 91 4.05 -11.11 -6.30
C VAL A 91 3.65 -12.51 -6.71
N ASP A 92 4.64 -13.37 -6.97
CA ASP A 92 4.46 -14.73 -7.52
C ASP A 92 3.58 -14.76 -8.79
N GLY A 93 3.75 -13.77 -9.66
CA GLY A 93 2.97 -13.61 -10.89
C GLY A 93 1.52 -13.13 -10.66
N VAL A 94 1.08 -12.91 -9.42
CA VAL A 94 -0.22 -12.29 -9.11
C VAL A 94 -0.08 -10.77 -9.20
N PRO A 95 -0.78 -10.09 -10.13
CA PRO A 95 -0.65 -8.65 -10.30
C PRO A 95 -1.19 -7.87 -9.10
N VAL A 96 -0.42 -6.90 -8.63
CA VAL A 96 -0.84 -5.89 -7.65
C VAL A 96 -1.51 -4.75 -8.43
N LYS A 97 -2.83 -4.69 -8.40
CA LYS A 97 -3.60 -3.74 -9.21
C LYS A 97 -3.41 -2.31 -8.71
N LYS A 98 -3.18 -1.39 -9.62
CA LYS A 98 -3.05 0.05 -9.34
C LYS A 98 -4.44 0.68 -9.33
N PHE A 99 -4.65 1.72 -8.51
CA PHE A 99 -5.87 2.51 -8.56
C PHE A 99 -5.68 3.81 -9.34
N SER A 100 -6.74 4.24 -10.01
CA SER A 100 -6.74 5.48 -10.79
C SER A 100 -6.78 6.69 -9.85
N ASN A 101 -6.06 7.75 -10.21
CA ASN A 101 -6.37 9.07 -9.68
C ASN A 101 -7.45 9.69 -10.58
N SER A 102 -8.53 10.23 -10.03
CA SER A 102 -9.54 10.97 -10.80
C SER A 102 -9.03 12.36 -11.24
N PHE A 103 -7.93 12.84 -10.64
CA PHE A 103 -7.28 14.11 -10.97
C PHE A 103 -6.23 13.93 -12.07
N PHE A 104 -6.67 13.65 -13.31
CA PHE A 104 -5.82 13.65 -14.52
C PHE A 104 -5.54 15.08 -15.01
N GLY A 105 -5.08 15.95 -14.11
CA GLY A 105 -4.31 17.14 -14.46
C GLY A 105 -2.82 16.82 -14.38
N ASN A 106 -2.00 17.46 -15.22
CA ASN A 106 -0.54 17.26 -15.27
C ASN A 106 0.20 17.45 -13.92
N SER A 107 -0.43 18.03 -12.90
CA SER A 107 0.18 18.36 -11.61
C SER A 107 0.00 17.31 -10.48
N GLY A 108 -0.83 16.27 -10.66
CA GLY A 108 -1.16 15.33 -9.58
C GLY A 108 -0.68 13.89 -9.76
N TRP A 109 -0.24 13.51 -10.96
CA TRP A 109 0.08 12.13 -11.29
C TRP A 109 1.32 11.61 -10.56
N TYR A 110 2.36 12.44 -10.44
CA TYR A 110 3.64 12.02 -9.86
C TYR A 110 3.48 11.76 -8.36
N LEU A 111 2.77 12.64 -7.65
CA LEU A 111 2.47 12.47 -6.23
C LEU A 111 1.64 11.19 -6.00
N HIS A 112 0.68 10.91 -6.87
CA HIS A 112 -0.11 9.67 -6.82
C HIS A 112 0.76 8.43 -7.02
N ALA A 113 1.62 8.43 -8.03
CA ALA A 113 2.59 7.36 -8.26
C ALA A 113 3.55 7.19 -7.07
N ALA A 114 4.05 8.28 -6.51
CA ALA A 114 4.95 8.26 -5.35
C ALA A 114 4.26 7.68 -4.10
N LYS A 115 3.00 8.02 -3.85
CA LYS A 115 2.22 7.45 -2.74
C LYS A 115 2.06 5.94 -2.87
N MET A 116 1.78 5.42 -4.06
CA MET A 116 1.71 3.97 -4.29
C MET A 116 3.08 3.30 -4.20
N ALA A 117 4.15 3.92 -4.72
CA ALA A 117 5.50 3.39 -4.62
C ALA A 117 5.95 3.24 -3.15
N THR A 118 5.61 4.24 -2.34
CA THR A 118 5.97 4.31 -0.91
C THR A 118 4.99 3.57 0.01
N ALA A 119 3.90 3.03 -0.51
CA ALA A 119 2.94 2.26 0.28
C ALA A 119 3.58 0.98 0.85
N ALA A 120 3.18 0.61 2.06
CA ALA A 120 3.63 -0.61 2.74
C ALA A 120 2.79 -1.81 2.27
N VAL A 121 3.05 -2.30 1.05
CA VAL A 121 2.28 -3.43 0.52
C VAL A 121 2.59 -4.66 1.35
N LYS A 122 1.54 -5.33 1.83
CA LYS A 122 1.66 -6.53 2.64
C LYS A 122 1.92 -7.72 1.74
N ILE A 123 3.02 -8.41 1.99
CA ILE A 123 3.39 -9.67 1.34
C ILE A 123 3.21 -10.76 2.39
N PRO A 124 2.47 -11.85 2.12
CA PRO A 124 2.41 -12.99 3.03
C PRO A 124 3.81 -13.43 3.48
N ALA A 125 3.94 -13.90 4.71
CA ALA A 125 5.23 -14.41 5.18
C ALA A 125 5.57 -15.73 4.46
N GLY A 126 6.83 -15.87 4.04
CA GLY A 126 7.30 -17.02 3.26
C GLY A 126 8.16 -16.63 2.07
N GLU A 127 8.44 -17.61 1.21
CA GLU A 127 9.25 -17.39 0.01
C GLU A 127 8.42 -16.81 -1.13
N HIS A 128 8.80 -15.61 -1.59
CA HIS A 128 8.10 -14.93 -2.68
C HIS A 128 9.06 -14.32 -3.69
N VAL A 129 8.61 -14.21 -4.94
CA VAL A 129 9.25 -13.43 -6.00
C VAL A 129 8.46 -12.14 -6.18
N VAL A 130 9.14 -11.00 -6.05
CA VAL A 130 8.54 -9.68 -6.24
C VAL A 130 8.99 -9.10 -7.56
N GLU A 131 8.03 -8.60 -8.32
CA GLU A 131 8.28 -7.88 -9.56
C GLU A 131 8.02 -6.39 -9.35
N LEU A 132 8.96 -5.56 -9.79
CA LEU A 132 8.86 -4.10 -9.75
C LEU A 132 8.54 -3.58 -11.14
N GLY A 133 7.67 -2.57 -11.20
CA GLY A 133 7.28 -1.92 -12.44
C GLY A 133 6.99 -0.45 -12.22
N GLN A 134 7.12 0.34 -13.29
CA GLN A 134 6.76 1.76 -13.25
C GLN A 134 5.28 1.93 -12.93
N ILE A 135 4.95 2.92 -12.11
CA ILE A 135 3.55 3.25 -11.80
C ILE A 135 3.00 4.19 -12.86
N ASN A 136 2.73 3.62 -14.03
CA ASN A 136 2.08 4.28 -15.16
C ASN A 136 0.79 3.53 -15.55
N ILE A 137 0.10 4.04 -16.58
CA ILE A 137 -1.15 3.48 -17.10
C ILE A 137 -0.97 2.13 -17.82
N TRP A 138 0.25 1.81 -18.26
CA TRP A 138 0.56 0.64 -19.09
C TRP A 138 0.82 -0.61 -18.25
N ASN A 139 1.16 -0.43 -16.97
CA ASN A 139 1.31 -1.50 -15.98
C ASN A 139 2.20 -2.65 -16.47
N ASP A 140 3.46 -2.34 -16.74
CA ASP A 140 4.46 -3.32 -17.16
C ASP A 140 5.44 -3.64 -16.02
N SER A 141 5.81 -4.93 -15.92
CA SER A 141 6.96 -5.38 -15.12
C SER A 141 8.25 -4.89 -15.78
N SER A 142 9.24 -4.52 -14.96
CA SER A 142 10.53 -4.05 -15.46
C SER A 142 11.70 -4.75 -14.79
N ILE A 143 11.56 -5.13 -13.52
CA ILE A 143 12.60 -5.81 -12.75
C ILE A 143 11.95 -6.95 -11.96
N THR A 144 12.42 -8.17 -12.19
CA THR A 144 12.12 -9.31 -11.33
C THR A 144 13.22 -9.44 -10.28
N LEU A 145 12.83 -9.37 -9.00
CA LEU A 145 13.74 -9.56 -7.88
C LEU A 145 13.96 -11.05 -7.61
N PRO A 146 15.08 -11.43 -6.97
CA PRO A 146 15.31 -12.82 -6.62
C PRO A 146 14.30 -13.26 -5.55
N LYS A 147 14.08 -14.57 -5.44
CA LYS A 147 13.21 -15.13 -4.41
C LYS A 147 13.76 -14.80 -3.01
N ILE A 148 12.90 -14.27 -2.15
CA ILE A 148 13.24 -13.86 -0.78
C ILE A 148 12.26 -14.51 0.20
N ASN A 149 12.77 -14.97 1.34
CA ASN A 149 11.96 -15.44 2.46
C ASN A 149 11.56 -14.26 3.36
N TYR A 150 10.38 -13.71 3.13
CA TYR A 150 9.80 -12.59 3.86
C TYR A 150 9.37 -13.02 5.26
N GLN A 151 10.01 -12.45 6.29
CA GLN A 151 9.68 -12.72 7.68
C GLN A 151 8.45 -11.91 8.11
N ALA A 152 7.58 -12.54 8.91
CA ALA A 152 6.43 -11.85 9.49
C ALA A 152 6.89 -10.61 10.30
N ASP A 153 6.06 -9.57 10.30
CA ASP A 153 6.24 -8.34 11.08
C ASP A 153 7.55 -7.59 10.76
N THR A 154 8.12 -7.85 9.57
CA THR A 154 9.37 -7.22 9.09
C THR A 154 9.07 -6.30 7.92
N ASN A 155 9.70 -5.12 7.92
CA ASN A 155 9.57 -4.14 6.85
C ASN A 155 10.75 -4.24 5.90
N TYR A 156 10.46 -4.36 4.60
CA TYR A 156 11.44 -4.46 3.54
C TYR A 156 11.32 -3.28 2.59
N ILE A 157 12.45 -2.86 2.04
CA ILE A 157 12.52 -1.78 1.07
C ILE A 157 13.47 -2.11 -0.07
N ALA A 158 13.02 -1.88 -1.30
CA ALA A 158 13.90 -1.83 -2.46
C ALA A 158 14.55 -0.46 -2.59
N VAL A 159 15.88 -0.45 -2.76
CA VAL A 159 16.70 0.74 -2.92
C VAL A 159 17.56 0.59 -4.18
N PHE A 160 17.58 1.64 -5.00
CA PHE A 160 18.49 1.70 -6.13
C PHE A 160 19.87 2.17 -5.68
N GLU A 161 20.90 1.42 -6.01
CA GLU A 161 22.29 1.69 -5.65
C GLU A 161 23.16 1.85 -6.90
N GLY A 162 24.20 2.66 -6.77
CA GLY A 162 25.27 2.78 -7.75
C GLY A 162 25.16 3.98 -8.69
N SER A 163 25.97 3.94 -9.74
CA SER A 163 26.18 5.05 -10.69
C SER A 163 26.03 4.56 -12.13
N LYS A 164 26.13 5.47 -13.12
CA LYS A 164 25.94 5.14 -14.54
C LYS A 164 26.92 4.02 -14.96
N GLY A 165 26.37 2.87 -15.41
CA GLY A 165 27.14 1.69 -15.83
C GLY A 165 27.38 0.63 -14.74
N ASN A 166 27.08 0.93 -13.47
CA ASN A 166 27.12 -0.04 -12.38
C ASN A 166 25.94 0.19 -11.43
N ARG A 167 24.74 -0.16 -11.91
CA ARG A 167 23.48 0.03 -11.19
C ARG A 167 23.06 -1.30 -10.58
N SER A 168 22.49 -1.24 -9.39
CA SER A 168 21.90 -2.41 -8.75
C SER A 168 20.65 -2.01 -7.99
N ILE A 169 19.75 -2.97 -7.80
CA ILE A 169 18.67 -2.84 -6.82
C ILE A 169 19.02 -3.74 -5.65
N ALA A 170 19.06 -3.14 -4.48
CA ALA A 170 19.24 -3.83 -3.22
C ALA A 170 17.94 -3.86 -2.43
N ILE A 171 17.77 -4.90 -1.62
CA ILE A 171 16.65 -4.99 -0.67
C ILE A 171 17.23 -4.97 0.73
N TYR A 172 16.65 -4.13 1.56
CA TYR A 172 17.01 -3.98 2.96
C TYR A 172 15.81 -4.25 3.85
N THR A 173 16.05 -4.64 5.10
CA THR A 173 15.12 -4.35 6.18
C THR A 173 15.24 -2.88 6.57
N TYR A 174 14.17 -2.27 7.08
CA TYR A 174 14.21 -0.87 7.48
C TYR A 174 13.28 -0.55 8.65
N ASP A 175 13.63 0.49 9.39
CA ASP A 175 12.72 1.15 10.34
C ASP A 175 12.26 2.49 9.76
N GLN A 176 11.01 2.86 10.05
CA GLN A 176 10.50 4.20 9.74
C GLN A 176 10.79 5.14 10.92
N ASP A 177 11.32 6.32 10.65
CA ASP A 177 11.44 7.42 11.60
C ASP A 177 10.20 8.32 11.52
N ASP A 178 9.31 8.18 12.50
CA ASP A 178 8.01 8.87 12.54
C ASP A 178 8.10 10.38 12.77
N ARG A 179 9.30 10.94 12.94
CA ARG A 179 9.51 12.40 12.98
C ARG A 179 9.38 13.05 11.61
N PHE A 180 9.52 12.28 10.53
CA PHE A 180 9.47 12.75 9.15
C PHE A 180 8.23 12.21 8.42
N SER A 181 7.82 12.86 7.33
CA SER A 181 6.78 12.29 6.48
C SER A 181 7.31 10.99 5.86
N ARG A 182 6.47 9.97 5.72
CA ARG A 182 6.84 8.70 5.06
C ARG A 182 7.35 8.92 3.62
N MET A 183 6.95 10.01 2.97
CA MET A 183 7.42 10.36 1.63
C MET A 183 8.81 11.02 1.64
N ASP A 184 9.32 11.42 2.80
CA ASP A 184 10.67 11.96 2.95
C ASP A 184 11.66 10.81 3.02
N ARG A 185 12.76 10.92 2.26
CA ARG A 185 13.83 9.92 2.28
C ARG A 185 14.40 9.70 3.68
N ASP A 186 14.48 10.77 4.47
CA ASP A 186 15.07 10.73 5.81
C ASP A 186 14.15 10.02 6.83
N SER A 187 12.91 9.67 6.45
CA SER A 187 12.03 8.79 7.23
C SER A 187 12.46 7.32 7.19
N ILE A 188 13.41 6.92 6.34
CA ILE A 188 13.82 5.53 6.15
C ILE A 188 15.21 5.29 6.74
N VAL A 189 15.28 4.45 7.77
CA VAL A 189 16.54 4.00 8.36
C VAL A 189 16.81 2.57 7.91
N LEU A 190 17.71 2.42 6.94
CA LEU A 190 18.13 1.10 6.42
C LEU A 190 18.85 0.30 7.52
N LYS A 191 18.55 -1.00 7.57
CA LYS A 191 19.15 -1.97 8.51
C LYS A 191 19.95 -3.01 7.73
N ASP A 192 19.47 -4.25 7.69
CA ASP A 192 20.20 -5.36 7.09
C ASP A 192 19.99 -5.44 5.60
N LYS A 193 21.09 -5.59 4.85
CA LYS A 193 21.02 -5.85 3.41
C LYS A 193 20.70 -7.33 3.18
N ILE A 194 19.58 -7.59 2.51
CA ILE A 194 19.13 -8.94 2.19
C ILE A 194 19.73 -9.42 0.88
N ILE A 195 19.69 -8.58 -0.16
CA ILE A 195 20.23 -8.90 -1.47
C ILE A 195 20.63 -7.66 -2.26
N SER A 196 21.45 -7.84 -3.30
CA SER A 196 21.73 -6.87 -4.35
C SER A 196 21.74 -7.57 -5.69
N GLN A 197 20.98 -7.05 -6.65
CA GLN A 197 20.92 -7.52 -8.03
C GLN A 197 21.38 -6.42 -8.96
N LYS A 198 22.38 -6.70 -9.79
CA LYS A 198 22.81 -5.79 -10.85
C LYS A 198 21.67 -5.64 -11.87
N ILE A 199 21.49 -4.42 -12.35
CA ILE A 199 20.53 -4.07 -13.39
C ILE A 199 21.24 -3.27 -14.48
N ASP A 200 20.77 -3.42 -15.72
CA ASP A 200 21.39 -2.84 -16.90
C ASP A 200 21.08 -1.33 -17.08
#